data_AF-A0AB74IMW6-F1
#
_entry.id   AF-A0AB74IMW6-F1
#
_cell.length_a   1.000
_cell.length_b   1.000
_cell.length_c   1.000
_cell.angle_alpha   90.00
_cell.angle_beta   90.00
_cell.angle_gamma   90.00
#
_symmetry.space_group_name_H-M   'P 1'
#
loop_
_entity.id
_entity.type
_entity.pdbx_description
1 polymer ?
#
loop_
_entity_poly.entity_id
_entity_poly.type
_entity_poly.pdbx_seq_one_letter_code
_entity_poly.pdbx_strand_id
1 'polypeptide(L)'
;MRRFIHFVNSIGARPSISEGAPSYFAVDKDKSHESTVALLKIDTTKPKRLDRWLDKVVAFSGSNFVLFLTIIVLLAWAFLGIEFASNTGWQVGISDAQAIINMVFDSFLVRQQLNAHTQAMVVACHLDSRATSHKRMLQNLARMEKPAQSQLRIAVPAVEFPQEDLLGRICNAVSASMGHVLTVIGYWICIGVWLAFGHHLGWSDSWFFFINSATSALMIFMLAVLANNRERHEKYLQECTNLVMAADASLERLLREVTGDTLQNEVATISAPEVGKVQRAINFYADLVGTLLGICLLTVVLVAWIVIGPIMSFDANWWLLIGTYAGLIGMNDGFVLRNLCNICNRQEDTQYDRRILEDKGLAAIIGGDSGDEETAQTTRLDVRFSIAMGNFCSHEYTVVAGVVVIIALILTASLMHWSELGQIICNVPPSIIESFFTLILITGHNIGDEQRRADLQTIYRSRLELISRVESWRA
;
A
#
# COMPACT_ATOMS: atom_id res chain seq x y z
N MET A 1 27.27 18.45 -19.85
CA MET A 1 26.74 19.10 -18.63
C MET A 1 25.21 19.11 -18.57
N ARG A 2 24.47 19.70 -19.53
CA ARG A 2 22.98 19.75 -19.50
C ARG A 2 22.30 18.38 -19.40
N ARG A 3 22.77 17.35 -20.13
CA ARG A 3 22.23 15.98 -20.04
C ARG A 3 22.45 15.32 -18.68
N PHE A 4 23.59 15.57 -18.04
CA PHE A 4 23.90 15.06 -16.70
C PHE A 4 23.06 15.77 -15.63
N ILE A 5 22.92 17.10 -15.73
CA ILE A 5 22.04 17.89 -14.85
C ILE A 5 20.58 17.45 -15.02
N HIS A 6 20.13 17.20 -16.25
CA HIS A 6 18.79 16.67 -16.51
C HIS A 6 18.61 15.26 -15.94
N PHE A 7 19.61 14.39 -16.08
CA PHE A 7 19.58 13.04 -15.51
C PHE A 7 19.50 13.07 -13.97
N VAL A 8 20.37 13.87 -13.33
CA VAL A 8 20.35 14.08 -11.87
C VAL A 8 19.04 14.70 -11.40
N ASN A 9 18.47 15.63 -12.17
CA ASN A 9 17.19 16.25 -11.85
C ASN A 9 15.99 15.31 -12.07
N SER A 10 16.12 14.30 -12.94
CA SER A 10 15.09 13.30 -13.20
C SER A 10 15.07 12.14 -12.20
N ILE A 11 16.14 11.96 -11.42
CA ILE A 11 16.23 10.90 -10.42
C ILE A 11 15.20 11.14 -9.29
N GLY A 12 14.37 10.14 -8.97
CA GLY A 12 13.34 10.21 -7.93
C GLY A 12 12.13 11.10 -8.26
N ALA A 13 12.04 11.61 -9.50
CA ALA A 13 10.87 12.33 -9.98
C ALA A 13 9.80 11.32 -10.45
N ARG A 14 8.55 11.51 -10.00
CA ARG A 14 7.41 10.72 -10.49
C ARG A 14 6.98 11.28 -11.85
N PRO A 15 6.70 10.42 -12.86
CA PRO A 15 6.22 10.88 -14.16
C PRO A 15 4.75 11.32 -14.07
N SER A 16 4.32 12.18 -14.98
CA SER A 16 2.88 12.40 -15.24
C SER A 16 2.30 11.14 -15.88
N ILE A 17 1.03 10.86 -15.58
CA ILE A 17 0.31 9.73 -16.17
C ILE A 17 -0.72 10.30 -17.13
N SER A 18 -0.67 9.86 -18.39
CA SER A 18 -1.56 10.29 -19.46
C SER A 18 -2.15 9.05 -20.12
N GLU A 19 -3.44 8.81 -19.87
CA GLU A 19 -4.14 7.63 -20.37
C GLU A 19 -5.53 8.03 -20.91
N GLY A 20 -5.95 7.37 -21.98
CA GLY A 20 -7.27 7.53 -22.59
C GLY A 20 -8.08 6.24 -22.42
N ALA A 21 -9.28 6.35 -21.86
CA ALA A 21 -10.13 5.18 -21.70
C ALA A 21 -10.64 4.69 -23.08
N PRO A 22 -10.65 3.37 -23.34
CA PRO A 22 -11.23 2.81 -24.56
C PRO A 22 -12.68 3.30 -24.76
N SER A 23 -13.02 3.69 -26.00
CA SER A 23 -14.36 4.15 -26.36
C SER A 23 -15.24 3.01 -26.87
N TYR A 24 -16.50 2.99 -26.43
CA TYR A 24 -17.45 1.93 -26.74
C TYR A 24 -18.61 2.46 -27.60
N PHE A 25 -18.60 2.14 -28.90
CA PHE A 25 -19.62 2.59 -29.84
C PHE A 25 -20.77 1.57 -30.00
N ALA A 26 -21.96 2.05 -30.35
CA ALA A 26 -23.20 1.27 -30.44
C ALA A 26 -23.23 0.16 -31.52
N VAL A 27 -22.22 0.07 -32.39
CA VAL A 27 -22.21 -0.83 -33.56
C VAL A 27 -21.68 -2.24 -33.22
N ASP A 28 -21.13 -2.47 -32.03
CA ASP A 28 -20.57 -3.78 -31.63
C ASP A 28 -21.65 -4.79 -31.14
N LYS A 29 -22.76 -4.94 -31.90
CA LYS A 29 -23.88 -5.85 -31.55
C LYS A 29 -23.52 -7.34 -31.56
N ASP A 30 -22.43 -7.73 -32.23
CA ASP A 30 -21.99 -9.13 -32.37
C ASP A 30 -21.03 -9.60 -31.26
N LYS A 31 -20.66 -8.75 -30.30
CA LYS A 31 -19.87 -9.17 -29.14
C LYS A 31 -20.77 -9.35 -27.93
N SER A 32 -20.86 -10.59 -27.45
CA SER A 32 -21.60 -10.96 -26.24
C SER A 32 -21.22 -10.09 -25.04
N HIS A 33 -22.14 -9.91 -24.08
CA HIS A 33 -21.88 -9.19 -22.82
C HIS A 33 -20.61 -9.68 -22.09
N GLU A 34 -20.29 -10.98 -22.20
CA GLU A 34 -19.05 -11.60 -21.69
C GLU A 34 -17.79 -11.08 -22.38
N SER A 35 -17.83 -10.84 -23.69
CA SER A 35 -16.70 -10.30 -24.45
C SER A 35 -16.42 -8.83 -24.09
N THR A 36 -17.46 -8.07 -23.79
CA THR A 36 -17.36 -6.66 -23.36
C THR A 36 -16.74 -6.52 -21.96
N VAL A 37 -17.10 -7.41 -21.02
CA VAL A 37 -16.50 -7.46 -19.67
C VAL A 37 -15.04 -7.94 -19.73
N ALA A 38 -14.70 -8.88 -20.61
CA ALA A 38 -13.31 -9.30 -20.84
C ALA A 38 -12.43 -8.19 -21.45
N LEU A 39 -13.01 -7.31 -22.28
CA LEU A 39 -12.36 -6.14 -22.89
C LEU A 39 -12.21 -4.94 -21.94
N LEU A 40 -12.85 -4.95 -20.77
CA LEU A 40 -12.82 -3.87 -19.78
C LEU A 40 -11.70 -4.00 -18.76
N LYS A 41 -10.96 -5.12 -18.78
CA LYS A 41 -9.81 -5.31 -17.91
C LYS A 41 -8.70 -4.36 -18.38
N ILE A 42 -8.38 -3.36 -17.56
CA ILE A 42 -7.28 -2.44 -17.82
C ILE A 42 -6.02 -3.30 -18.01
N ASP A 43 -5.42 -3.24 -19.20
CA ASP A 43 -4.17 -3.95 -19.47
C ASP A 43 -3.02 -3.21 -18.79
N THR A 44 -2.86 -3.49 -17.49
CA THR A 44 -1.72 -3.03 -16.69
C THR A 44 -0.53 -3.98 -16.82
N THR A 45 -0.53 -4.90 -17.80
CA THR A 45 0.54 -5.90 -17.86
C THR A 45 1.88 -5.25 -18.18
N LYS A 46 2.82 -5.41 -17.24
CA LYS A 46 4.17 -4.87 -17.43
C LYS A 46 4.85 -5.54 -18.63
N PRO A 47 5.56 -4.76 -19.49
CA PRO A 47 6.17 -5.29 -20.70
C PRO A 47 7.27 -6.32 -20.40
N LYS A 48 8.03 -6.13 -19.32
CA LYS A 48 9.15 -7.00 -18.95
C LYS A 48 8.66 -8.26 -18.25
N ARG A 49 9.06 -9.44 -18.76
CA ARG A 49 8.72 -10.75 -18.18
C ARG A 49 9.24 -10.92 -16.74
N LEU A 50 10.43 -10.41 -16.47
CA LEU A 50 11.06 -10.53 -15.15
C LEU A 50 10.30 -9.73 -14.08
N ASP A 51 9.81 -8.53 -14.43
CA ASP A 51 8.95 -7.76 -13.55
C ASP A 51 7.64 -8.47 -13.23
N ARG A 52 7.04 -9.16 -14.21
CA ARG A 52 5.84 -9.97 -14.01
C ARG A 52 6.09 -11.20 -13.14
N TRP A 53 7.23 -11.86 -13.32
CA TRP A 53 7.61 -12.98 -12.45
C TRP A 53 7.81 -12.52 -11.01
N LEU A 54 8.49 -11.39 -10.83
CA LEU A 54 8.71 -10.80 -9.52
C LEU A 54 7.38 -10.39 -8.84
N ASP A 55 6.45 -9.79 -9.58
CA ASP A 55 5.12 -9.46 -9.06
C ASP A 55 4.36 -10.72 -8.59
N LYS A 56 4.56 -11.87 -9.25
CA LYS A 56 4.00 -13.16 -8.77
C LYS A 56 4.65 -13.65 -7.48
N VAL A 57 5.97 -13.47 -7.32
CA VAL A 57 6.68 -13.82 -6.08
C VAL A 57 6.16 -12.97 -4.92
N VAL A 58 5.98 -11.67 -5.16
CA VAL A 58 5.42 -10.74 -4.18
C VAL A 58 3.95 -11.07 -3.84
N ALA A 59 3.15 -11.43 -4.83
CA ALA A 59 1.78 -11.91 -4.58
C ALA A 59 1.77 -13.22 -3.78
N PHE A 60 2.74 -14.12 -4.04
CA PHE A 60 2.89 -15.36 -3.30
C PHE A 60 3.31 -15.12 -1.84
N SER A 61 4.22 -14.18 -1.57
CA SER A 61 4.62 -13.83 -0.20
C SER A 61 3.47 -13.26 0.64
N GLY A 62 2.50 -12.58 0.00
CA GLY A 62 1.25 -12.14 0.64
C GLY A 62 0.15 -13.21 0.68
N SER A 63 0.41 -14.45 0.28
CA SER A 63 -0.64 -15.48 0.25
C SER A 63 -1.01 -15.98 1.64
N ASN A 64 -2.25 -16.48 1.78
CA ASN A 64 -2.72 -17.13 3.01
C ASN A 64 -1.80 -18.31 3.41
N PHE A 65 -1.27 -19.04 2.42
CA PHE A 65 -0.35 -20.13 2.66
C PHE A 65 0.91 -19.67 3.41
N VAL A 66 1.53 -18.57 2.98
CA VAL A 66 2.73 -18.01 3.62
C VAL A 66 2.40 -17.48 5.02
N LEU A 67 1.24 -16.86 5.22
CA LEU A 67 0.79 -16.45 6.55
C LEU A 67 0.68 -17.65 7.51
N PHE A 68 -0.01 -18.72 7.12
CA PHE A 68 -0.16 -19.92 7.95
C PHE A 68 1.18 -20.60 8.21
N LEU A 69 2.04 -20.71 7.20
CA LEU A 69 3.38 -21.25 7.36
C LEU A 69 4.18 -20.43 8.40
N THR A 70 4.11 -19.11 8.31
CA THR A 70 4.80 -18.21 9.25
C THR A 70 4.31 -18.41 10.68
N ILE A 71 2.99 -18.51 10.88
CA ILE A 71 2.40 -18.78 12.20
C ILE A 71 2.89 -20.13 12.74
N ILE A 72 2.89 -21.19 11.91
CA ILE A 72 3.38 -22.52 12.32
C ILE A 72 4.85 -22.46 12.73
N VAL A 73 5.69 -21.78 11.94
CA VAL A 73 7.12 -21.64 12.24
C VAL A 73 7.34 -20.85 13.53
N LEU A 74 6.62 -19.74 13.74
CA LEU A 74 6.71 -18.96 14.97
C LEU A 74 6.22 -19.73 16.20
N LEU A 75 5.15 -20.52 16.08
CA LEU A 75 4.68 -21.38 17.16
C LEU A 75 5.70 -22.48 17.46
N ALA A 76 6.25 -23.14 16.44
CA ALA A 76 7.29 -24.14 16.62
C ALA A 76 8.52 -23.53 17.32
N TRP A 77 8.92 -22.33 16.92
CA TRP A 77 10.00 -21.60 17.59
C TRP A 77 9.64 -21.24 19.04
N ALA A 78 8.43 -20.76 19.31
CA ALA A 78 8.01 -20.42 20.68
C ALA A 78 8.00 -21.65 21.61
N PHE A 79 7.48 -22.80 21.14
CA PHE A 79 7.41 -24.02 21.92
C PHE A 79 8.78 -24.66 22.16
N LEU A 80 9.64 -24.73 21.14
CA LEU A 80 11.02 -25.20 21.30
C LEU A 80 11.83 -24.26 22.19
N GLY A 81 11.53 -22.95 22.16
CA GLY A 81 12.16 -21.95 23.03
C GLY A 81 11.95 -22.18 24.52
N ILE A 82 10.96 -22.97 24.95
CA ILE A 82 10.77 -23.33 26.36
C ILE A 82 11.97 -24.18 26.86
N GLU A 83 12.46 -25.11 26.03
CA GLU A 83 13.59 -25.97 26.36
C GLU A 83 14.94 -25.27 26.09
N PHE A 84 15.02 -24.50 25.00
CA PHE A 84 16.25 -23.87 24.54
C PHE A 84 16.42 -22.41 25.00
N ALA A 85 15.63 -21.92 25.95
CA ALA A 85 15.64 -20.53 26.40
C ALA A 85 17.03 -20.05 26.87
N SER A 86 17.83 -20.94 27.46
CA SER A 86 19.18 -20.64 27.95
C SER A 86 20.26 -20.72 26.87
N ASN A 87 19.93 -21.20 25.67
CA ASN A 87 20.85 -21.29 24.54
C ASN A 87 20.88 -19.95 23.79
N THR A 88 22.00 -19.26 23.84
CA THR A 88 22.20 -17.98 23.13
C THR A 88 22.01 -18.12 21.61
N GLY A 89 22.41 -19.24 21.02
CA GLY A 89 22.19 -19.52 19.60
C GLY A 89 20.71 -19.60 19.22
N TRP A 90 19.84 -20.03 20.14
CA TRP A 90 18.40 -20.04 19.91
C TRP A 90 17.79 -18.64 19.81
N GLN A 91 18.25 -17.75 20.69
CA GLN A 91 17.81 -16.35 20.75
C GLN A 91 18.36 -15.52 19.58
N VAL A 92 19.62 -15.77 19.20
CA VAL A 92 20.24 -15.12 18.04
C VAL A 92 19.59 -15.58 16.73
N GLY A 93 19.31 -16.89 16.61
CA GLY A 93 18.77 -17.46 15.36
C GLY A 93 17.44 -16.89 14.90
N ILE A 94 16.51 -16.54 15.80
CA ILE A 94 15.25 -15.89 15.39
C ILE A 94 15.47 -14.45 14.91
N SER A 95 16.44 -13.76 15.49
CA SER A 95 16.76 -12.39 15.12
C SER A 95 17.40 -12.34 13.73
N ASP A 96 18.30 -13.27 13.43
CA ASP A 96 18.91 -13.34 12.11
C ASP A 96 17.90 -13.77 11.03
N ALA A 97 17.03 -14.72 11.36
CA ALA A 97 15.93 -15.10 10.48
C ALA A 97 15.01 -13.90 10.21
N GLN A 98 14.64 -13.16 11.24
CA GLN A 98 13.84 -11.94 11.12
C GLN A 98 14.55 -10.89 10.26
N ALA A 99 15.82 -10.63 10.49
CA ALA A 99 16.63 -9.68 9.73
C ALA A 99 16.60 -9.95 8.22
N ILE A 100 16.80 -11.21 7.84
CA ILE A 100 16.73 -11.64 6.43
C ILE A 100 15.32 -11.46 5.88
N ILE A 101 14.30 -11.86 6.65
CA ILE A 101 12.90 -11.77 6.26
C ILE A 101 12.50 -10.31 6.03
N ASN A 102 12.80 -9.39 6.96
CA ASN A 102 12.49 -7.96 6.82
C ASN A 102 13.08 -7.39 5.54
N MET A 103 14.38 -7.61 5.31
CA MET A 103 15.07 -7.04 4.15
C MET A 103 14.38 -7.41 2.82
N VAL A 104 13.85 -8.63 2.74
CA VAL A 104 13.06 -9.10 1.60
C VAL A 104 11.65 -8.50 1.60
N PHE A 105 10.95 -8.53 2.75
CA PHE A 105 9.58 -8.04 2.86
C PHE A 105 9.47 -6.53 2.68
N ASP A 106 10.40 -5.72 3.16
CA ASP A 106 10.44 -4.28 2.96
C ASP A 106 10.52 -3.94 1.47
N SER A 107 11.42 -4.63 0.76
CA SER A 107 11.52 -4.53 -0.71
C SER A 107 10.21 -4.90 -1.40
N PHE A 108 9.56 -5.98 -0.94
CA PHE A 108 8.27 -6.42 -1.48
C PHE A 108 7.14 -5.44 -1.18
N LEU A 109 7.08 -4.88 0.03
CA LEU A 109 6.06 -3.94 0.47
C LEU A 109 6.17 -2.60 -0.26
N VAL A 110 7.40 -2.10 -0.48
CA VAL A 110 7.63 -0.92 -1.32
C VAL A 110 7.15 -1.20 -2.74
N ARG A 111 7.49 -2.37 -3.30
CA ARG A 111 7.04 -2.75 -4.64
C ARG A 111 5.52 -2.87 -4.76
N GLN A 112 4.85 -3.50 -3.79
CA GLN A 112 3.39 -3.57 -3.73
C GLN A 112 2.77 -2.17 -3.72
N GLN A 113 3.28 -1.27 -2.88
CA GLN A 113 2.76 0.10 -2.78
C GLN A 113 2.91 0.87 -4.10
N LEU A 114 4.08 0.79 -4.75
CA LEU A 114 4.31 1.49 -6.02
C LEU A 114 3.44 0.95 -7.16
N ASN A 115 3.24 -0.37 -7.20
CA ASN A 115 2.38 -1.01 -8.18
C ASN A 115 0.92 -0.60 -7.99
N ALA A 116 0.40 -0.71 -6.75
CA ALA A 116 -0.96 -0.32 -6.40
C ALA A 116 -1.22 1.15 -6.74
N HIS A 117 -0.29 2.04 -6.37
CA HIS A 117 -0.38 3.46 -6.68
C HIS A 117 -0.45 3.73 -8.19
N THR A 118 0.43 3.09 -8.97
CA THR A 118 0.43 3.25 -10.43
C THR A 118 -0.90 2.79 -11.04
N GLN A 119 -1.41 1.65 -10.57
CA GLN A 119 -2.69 1.12 -11.03
C GLN A 119 -3.86 2.06 -10.67
N ALA A 120 -3.90 2.57 -9.43
CA ALA A 120 -4.91 3.52 -8.98
C ALA A 120 -4.91 4.81 -9.83
N MET A 121 -3.73 5.34 -10.18
CA MET A 121 -3.62 6.52 -11.02
C MET A 121 -4.07 6.28 -12.47
N VAL A 122 -3.80 5.10 -13.04
CA VAL A 122 -4.31 4.73 -14.38
C VAL A 122 -5.84 4.63 -14.36
N VAL A 123 -6.40 4.02 -13.32
CA VAL A 123 -7.86 3.95 -13.12
C VAL A 123 -8.46 5.35 -13.03
N ALA A 124 -7.87 6.23 -12.23
CA ALA A 124 -8.30 7.62 -12.11
C ALA A 124 -8.26 8.36 -13.47
N CYS A 125 -7.20 8.18 -14.26
CA CYS A 125 -7.13 8.74 -15.62
C CYS A 125 -8.25 8.22 -16.52
N HIS A 126 -8.54 6.91 -16.48
CA HIS A 126 -9.63 6.35 -17.29
C HIS A 126 -11.00 6.92 -16.89
N LEU A 127 -11.24 7.07 -15.59
CA LEU A 127 -12.47 7.67 -15.08
C LEU A 127 -12.60 9.14 -15.50
N ASP A 128 -11.52 9.93 -15.43
CA ASP A 128 -11.50 11.33 -15.88
C ASP A 128 -11.71 11.47 -17.39
N SER A 129 -11.08 10.58 -18.17
CA SER A 129 -11.21 10.50 -19.62
C SER A 129 -12.66 10.30 -20.05
N ARG A 130 -13.35 9.31 -19.46
CA ARG A 130 -14.77 9.05 -19.76
C ARG A 130 -15.70 10.09 -19.18
N ALA A 131 -15.41 10.61 -17.98
CA ALA A 131 -16.24 11.64 -17.38
C ALA A 131 -16.33 12.90 -18.24
N THR A 132 -15.24 13.26 -18.92
CA THR A 132 -15.23 14.37 -19.87
C THR A 132 -16.19 14.10 -21.03
N SER A 133 -16.17 12.89 -21.59
CA SER A 133 -17.13 12.45 -22.61
C SER A 133 -18.56 12.41 -22.08
N HIS A 134 -18.79 11.87 -20.87
CA HIS A 134 -20.10 11.82 -20.23
C HIS A 134 -20.67 13.22 -20.05
N LYS A 135 -19.86 14.18 -19.58
CA LYS A 135 -20.27 15.57 -19.43
C LYS A 135 -20.74 16.16 -20.75
N ARG A 136 -19.96 15.98 -21.83
CA ARG A 136 -20.33 16.45 -23.17
C ARG A 136 -21.64 15.84 -23.64
N MET A 137 -21.79 14.52 -23.51
CA MET A 137 -22.99 13.81 -23.94
C MET A 137 -24.22 14.18 -23.11
N LEU A 138 -24.08 14.29 -21.77
CA LEU A 138 -25.16 14.74 -20.89
C LEU A 138 -25.59 16.17 -21.18
N GLN A 139 -24.66 17.06 -21.51
CA GLN A 139 -24.99 18.42 -21.95
C GLN A 139 -25.77 18.44 -23.27
N ASN A 140 -25.43 17.55 -24.21
CA ASN A 140 -26.20 17.38 -25.44
C ASN A 140 -27.59 16.82 -25.14
N LEU A 141 -27.68 15.80 -24.28
CA LEU A 141 -28.93 15.20 -23.85
C LEU A 141 -29.86 16.22 -23.18
N ALA A 142 -29.33 17.07 -22.30
CA ALA A 142 -30.09 18.12 -21.61
C ALA A 142 -30.68 19.18 -22.57
N ARG A 143 -30.14 19.30 -23.79
CA ARG A 143 -30.67 20.16 -24.85
C ARG A 143 -31.74 19.48 -25.71
N MET A 144 -31.88 18.17 -25.62
CA MET A 144 -32.93 17.41 -26.32
C MET A 144 -34.26 17.58 -25.60
N GLU A 145 -35.38 17.53 -26.33
CA GLU A 145 -36.70 17.53 -25.71
C GLU A 145 -36.87 16.29 -24.83
N LYS A 146 -37.31 16.50 -23.58
CA LYS A 146 -37.62 15.40 -22.65
C LYS A 146 -38.85 14.64 -23.15
N PRO A 147 -38.79 13.31 -23.32
CA PRO A 147 -39.97 12.52 -23.63
C PRO A 147 -41.01 12.61 -22.50
N ALA A 148 -42.30 12.64 -22.85
CA ALA A 148 -43.39 12.79 -21.88
C ALA A 148 -43.48 11.65 -20.84
N GLN A 149 -42.84 10.50 -21.11
CA GLN A 149 -42.79 9.31 -20.24
C GLN A 149 -41.53 9.24 -19.36
N SER A 150 -40.63 10.22 -19.43
CA SER A 150 -39.30 10.15 -18.81
C SER A 150 -39.25 10.27 -17.27
N GLN A 151 -40.40 10.15 -16.59
CA GLN A 151 -40.50 10.30 -15.13
C GLN A 151 -40.38 8.97 -14.37
N LEU A 152 -40.46 7.83 -15.05
CA LEU A 152 -40.30 6.52 -14.42
C LEU A 152 -38.81 6.20 -14.22
N ARG A 153 -38.32 6.22 -12.98
CA ARG A 153 -37.00 5.70 -12.63
C ARG A 153 -36.97 4.19 -12.88
N ILE A 154 -36.11 3.74 -13.80
CA ILE A 154 -35.85 2.32 -14.01
C ILE A 154 -34.84 1.88 -12.95
N ALA A 155 -35.21 0.91 -12.11
CA ALA A 155 -34.30 0.36 -11.12
C ALA A 155 -33.24 -0.51 -11.82
N VAL A 156 -32.01 -0.01 -11.88
CA VAL A 156 -30.87 -0.81 -12.35
C VAL A 156 -30.42 -1.71 -11.19
N PRO A 157 -30.46 -3.04 -11.33
CA PRO A 157 -30.04 -3.95 -10.26
C PRO A 157 -28.55 -3.73 -9.98
N ALA A 158 -28.23 -3.28 -8.77
CA ALA A 158 -26.85 -3.13 -8.34
C ALA A 158 -26.23 -4.52 -8.12
N VAL A 159 -25.12 -4.80 -8.81
CA VAL A 159 -24.25 -5.91 -8.40
C VAL A 159 -23.66 -5.55 -7.03
N GLU A 160 -23.83 -6.43 -6.05
CA GLU A 160 -23.20 -6.27 -4.75
C GLU A 160 -21.68 -6.38 -4.88
N PHE A 161 -20.96 -5.57 -4.10
CA PHE A 161 -19.52 -5.73 -3.98
C PHE A 161 -19.19 -7.12 -3.43
N PRO A 162 -17.99 -7.67 -3.73
CA PRO A 162 -17.60 -8.99 -3.25
C PRO A 162 -17.77 -9.08 -1.73
N GLN A 163 -18.19 -10.26 -1.24
CA GLN A 163 -18.27 -10.51 0.20
C GLN A 163 -16.98 -11.12 0.71
N GLU A 164 -16.56 -10.73 1.92
CA GLU A 164 -15.40 -11.32 2.57
C GLU A 164 -15.69 -12.74 3.07
N ASP A 165 -14.78 -13.65 2.74
CA ASP A 165 -14.75 -15.02 3.27
C ASP A 165 -14.42 -15.04 4.78
N LEU A 166 -14.66 -16.18 5.44
CA LEU A 166 -14.42 -16.32 6.88
C LEU A 166 -12.98 -16.01 7.26
N LEU A 167 -12.03 -16.49 6.45
CA LEU A 167 -10.61 -16.21 6.64
C LEU A 167 -10.32 -14.71 6.48
N GLY A 168 -11.05 -14.00 5.62
CA GLY A 168 -11.02 -12.53 5.49
C GLY A 168 -11.39 -11.83 6.75
N ARG A 169 -12.53 -12.22 7.32
CA ARG A 169 -13.01 -11.63 8.55
C ARG A 169 -12.01 -11.83 9.70
N ILE A 170 -11.37 -13.00 9.78
CA ILE A 170 -10.35 -13.28 10.80
C ILE A 170 -9.10 -12.41 10.57
N CYS A 171 -8.54 -12.40 9.36
CA CYS A 171 -7.35 -11.59 9.06
C CYS A 171 -7.61 -10.09 9.25
N ASN A 172 -8.80 -9.61 8.88
CA ASN A 172 -9.20 -8.22 9.08
C ASN A 172 -9.38 -7.89 10.56
N ALA A 173 -9.95 -8.79 11.36
CA ALA A 173 -10.04 -8.61 12.81
C ALA A 173 -8.64 -8.55 13.45
N VAL A 174 -7.71 -9.41 13.03
CA VAL A 174 -6.30 -9.39 13.48
C VAL A 174 -5.63 -8.07 13.05
N SER A 175 -5.77 -7.66 11.79
CA SER A 175 -5.25 -6.38 11.29
C SER A 175 -5.79 -5.20 12.06
N ALA A 176 -7.11 -5.16 12.30
CA ALA A 176 -7.79 -4.09 12.99
C ALA A 176 -7.32 -4.01 14.46
N SER A 177 -7.14 -5.15 15.11
CA SER A 177 -6.57 -5.22 16.45
C SER A 177 -5.13 -4.70 16.49
N MET A 178 -4.27 -5.13 15.56
CA MET A 178 -2.86 -4.72 15.50
C MET A 178 -2.71 -3.23 15.18
N GLY A 179 -3.51 -2.73 14.23
CA GLY A 179 -3.54 -1.32 13.85
C GLY A 179 -4.30 -0.41 14.82
N HIS A 180 -4.85 -0.95 15.91
CA HIS A 180 -5.60 -0.14 16.88
C HIS A 180 -4.67 0.74 17.73
N VAL A 181 -5.11 1.96 18.03
CA VAL A 181 -4.33 2.92 18.84
C VAL A 181 -3.93 2.34 20.22
N LEU A 182 -4.81 1.56 20.85
CA LEU A 182 -4.50 0.92 22.14
C LEU A 182 -3.37 -0.10 22.02
N THR A 183 -3.24 -0.78 20.88
CA THR A 183 -2.14 -1.74 20.64
C THR A 183 -0.82 -1.01 20.49
N VAL A 184 -0.81 0.14 19.81
CA VAL A 184 0.36 1.02 19.70
C VAL A 184 0.77 1.58 21.07
N ILE A 185 -0.19 2.01 21.89
CA ILE A 185 0.08 2.46 23.26
C ILE A 185 0.61 1.30 24.11
N GLY A 186 -0.02 0.13 24.04
CA GLY A 186 0.41 -1.09 24.74
C GLY A 186 1.82 -1.51 24.35
N TYR A 187 2.19 -1.40 23.07
CA TYR A 187 3.54 -1.64 22.58
C TYR A 187 4.56 -0.78 23.34
N TRP A 188 4.36 0.54 23.40
CA TRP A 188 5.27 1.44 24.12
C TRP A 188 5.27 1.24 25.63
N ILE A 189 4.14 0.85 26.23
CA ILE A 189 4.09 0.45 27.64
C ILE A 189 4.99 -0.77 27.86
N CYS A 190 4.92 -1.79 27.01
CA CYS A 190 5.78 -2.97 27.10
C CYS A 190 7.27 -2.61 26.97
N ILE A 191 7.63 -1.72 26.04
CA ILE A 191 9.01 -1.21 25.91
C ILE A 191 9.43 -0.47 27.18
N GLY A 192 8.57 0.39 27.74
CA GLY A 192 8.85 1.12 28.98
C GLY A 192 9.03 0.20 30.18
N VAL A 193 8.22 -0.85 30.29
CA VAL A 193 8.39 -1.90 31.32
C VAL A 193 9.73 -2.60 31.14
N TRP A 194 10.06 -3.05 29.93
CA TRP A 194 11.36 -3.69 29.65
C TRP A 194 12.55 -2.79 30.03
N LEU A 195 12.50 -1.49 29.71
CA LEU A 195 13.52 -0.51 30.11
C LEU A 195 13.66 -0.41 31.64
N ALA A 196 12.54 -0.40 32.38
CA ALA A 196 12.58 -0.33 33.84
C ALA A 196 13.25 -1.55 34.48
N PHE A 197 13.08 -2.74 33.89
CA PHE A 197 13.76 -3.97 34.34
C PHE A 197 15.26 -4.00 34.03
N GLY A 198 15.76 -3.11 33.16
CA GLY A 198 17.18 -3.06 32.80
C GLY A 198 18.10 -2.84 34.00
N HIS A 199 17.72 -1.96 34.93
CA HIS A 199 18.50 -1.72 36.15
C HIS A 199 18.58 -2.96 37.06
N HIS A 200 17.50 -3.71 37.20
CA HIS A 200 17.48 -4.94 38.01
C HIS A 200 18.30 -6.08 37.39
N LEU A 201 18.44 -6.10 36.07
CA LEU A 201 19.22 -7.08 35.32
C LEU A 201 20.64 -6.58 34.97
N GLY A 202 21.05 -5.45 35.57
CA GLY A 202 22.39 -4.88 35.41
C GLY A 202 22.74 -4.46 33.98
N TRP A 203 21.74 -4.19 33.13
CA TRP A 203 21.92 -3.91 31.71
C TRP A 203 22.73 -4.99 30.97
N SER A 204 22.53 -6.25 31.37
CA SER A 204 23.25 -7.40 30.82
C SER A 204 22.88 -7.70 29.36
N ASP A 205 23.75 -8.45 28.68
CA ASP A 205 23.51 -8.89 27.30
C ASP A 205 22.23 -9.74 27.22
N SER A 206 21.95 -10.59 28.22
CA SER A 206 20.71 -11.37 28.29
C SER A 206 19.45 -10.49 28.31
N TRP A 207 19.49 -9.34 28.98
CA TRP A 207 18.38 -8.38 28.98
C TRP A 207 18.13 -7.79 27.59
N PHE A 208 19.18 -7.53 26.81
CA PHE A 208 19.06 -7.13 25.40
C PHE A 208 18.54 -8.28 24.52
N PHE A 209 19.04 -9.50 24.69
CA PHE A 209 18.62 -10.64 23.87
C PHE A 209 17.13 -11.00 24.04
N PHE A 210 16.57 -10.83 25.24
CA PHE A 210 15.14 -11.05 25.47
C PHE A 210 14.26 -10.13 24.63
N ILE A 211 14.55 -8.82 24.63
CA ILE A 211 13.76 -7.90 23.80
C ILE A 211 14.02 -8.16 22.33
N ASN A 212 15.27 -8.41 21.94
CA ASN A 212 15.63 -8.66 20.55
C ASN A 212 14.86 -9.84 19.98
N SER A 213 14.79 -10.95 20.73
CA SER A 213 14.05 -12.15 20.32
C SER A 213 12.55 -11.89 20.24
N ALA A 214 11.99 -11.16 21.23
CA ALA A 214 10.57 -10.83 21.27
C ALA A 214 10.14 -9.89 20.13
N THR A 215 10.91 -8.83 19.86
CA THR A 215 10.64 -7.91 18.76
C THR A 215 10.85 -8.59 17.41
N SER A 216 11.84 -9.49 17.29
CA SER A 216 12.06 -10.27 16.07
C SER A 216 10.87 -11.17 15.73
N ALA A 217 10.37 -11.93 16.71
CA ALA A 217 9.19 -12.78 16.51
C ALA A 217 7.93 -11.94 16.19
N LEU A 218 7.74 -10.82 16.90
CA LEU A 218 6.64 -9.89 16.63
C LEU A 218 6.73 -9.32 15.21
N MET A 219 7.92 -8.92 14.77
CA MET A 219 8.13 -8.35 13.44
C MET A 219 7.80 -9.32 12.32
N ILE A 220 8.31 -10.57 12.39
CA ILE A 220 7.98 -11.61 11.41
C ILE A 220 6.45 -11.79 11.32
N PHE A 221 5.77 -11.81 12.47
CA PHE A 221 4.31 -11.91 12.52
C PHE A 221 3.63 -10.70 11.87
N MET A 222 4.04 -9.48 12.24
CA MET A 222 3.48 -8.24 11.70
C MET A 222 3.66 -8.12 10.19
N LEU A 223 4.83 -8.45 9.66
CA LEU A 223 5.11 -8.40 8.22
C LEU A 223 4.28 -9.43 7.44
N ALA A 224 4.14 -10.64 7.96
CA ALA A 224 3.30 -11.67 7.33
C ALA A 224 1.82 -11.25 7.30
N VAL A 225 1.31 -10.69 8.40
CA VAL A 225 -0.06 -10.16 8.47
C VAL A 225 -0.24 -8.98 7.51
N LEU A 226 0.68 -8.02 7.51
CA LEU A 226 0.61 -6.83 6.65
C LEU A 226 0.65 -7.21 5.16
N ALA A 227 1.59 -8.07 4.76
CA ALA A 227 1.72 -8.53 3.38
C ALA A 227 0.48 -9.31 2.94
N ASN A 228 -0.10 -10.13 3.84
CA ASN A 228 -1.32 -10.85 3.55
C ASN A 228 -2.52 -9.92 3.36
N ASN A 229 -2.74 -9.00 4.29
CA ASN A 229 -3.87 -8.06 4.19
C ASN A 229 -3.75 -7.17 2.96
N ARG A 230 -2.55 -6.67 2.64
CA ARG A 230 -2.33 -5.89 1.42
C ARG A 230 -2.68 -6.66 0.16
N GLU A 231 -2.18 -7.88 0.01
CA GLU A 231 -2.46 -8.71 -1.17
C GLU A 231 -3.96 -9.03 -1.33
N ARG A 232 -4.66 -9.24 -0.21
CA ARG A 232 -6.10 -9.53 -0.21
C ARG A 232 -6.94 -8.31 -0.52
N HIS A 233 -6.63 -7.18 0.11
CA HIS A 233 -7.28 -5.90 -0.12
C HIS A 233 -7.06 -5.42 -1.55
N GLU A 234 -5.86 -5.61 -2.11
CA GLU A 234 -5.59 -5.25 -3.51
C GLU A 234 -6.46 -6.06 -4.49
N LYS A 235 -6.61 -7.38 -4.27
CA LYS A 235 -7.52 -8.22 -5.07
C LYS A 235 -8.96 -7.74 -4.98
N TYR A 236 -9.40 -7.44 -3.76
CA TYR A 236 -10.75 -6.92 -3.51
C TYR A 236 -10.97 -5.58 -4.24
N LEU A 237 -10.06 -4.62 -4.06
CA LEU A 237 -10.13 -3.31 -4.72
C LEU A 237 -10.08 -3.43 -6.25
N GLN A 238 -9.34 -4.40 -6.78
CA GLN A 238 -9.31 -4.67 -8.22
C GLN A 238 -10.67 -5.16 -8.73
N GLU A 239 -11.37 -6.04 -7.99
CA GLU A 239 -12.73 -6.47 -8.32
C GLU A 239 -13.71 -5.29 -8.26
N CYS A 240 -13.65 -4.48 -7.20
CA CYS A 240 -14.44 -3.25 -7.07
C CYS A 240 -14.22 -2.29 -8.24
N THR A 241 -12.96 -2.08 -8.62
CA THR A 241 -12.56 -1.24 -9.74
C THR A 241 -13.12 -1.76 -11.06
N ASN A 242 -13.09 -3.07 -11.29
CA ASN A 242 -13.66 -3.67 -12.50
C ASN A 242 -15.17 -3.42 -12.59
N LEU A 243 -15.90 -3.49 -11.48
CA LEU A 243 -17.33 -3.17 -11.43
C LEU A 243 -17.60 -1.70 -11.75
N VAL A 244 -16.84 -0.79 -11.15
CA VAL A 244 -16.91 0.66 -11.45
C VAL A 244 -16.65 0.91 -12.94
N MET A 245 -15.59 0.35 -13.48
CA MET A 245 -15.20 0.51 -14.89
C MET A 245 -16.24 -0.06 -15.87
N ALA A 246 -16.92 -1.15 -15.49
CA ALA A 246 -17.99 -1.75 -16.28
C ALA A 246 -19.28 -0.90 -16.25
N ALA A 247 -19.66 -0.37 -15.09
CA ALA A 247 -20.78 0.56 -14.97
C ALA A 247 -20.49 1.84 -15.79
N ASP A 248 -19.29 2.37 -15.67
CA ASP A 248 -18.84 3.57 -16.38
C ASP A 248 -18.84 3.37 -17.92
N ALA A 249 -18.39 2.22 -18.42
CA ALA A 249 -18.48 1.89 -19.84
C ALA A 249 -19.92 1.67 -20.33
N SER A 250 -20.78 1.10 -19.48
CA SER A 250 -22.20 0.90 -19.80
C SER A 250 -22.92 2.24 -19.93
N LEU A 251 -22.63 3.18 -19.02
CA LEU A 251 -23.11 4.56 -19.10
C LEU A 251 -22.63 5.25 -20.39
N GLU A 252 -21.34 5.11 -20.74
CA GLU A 252 -20.79 5.66 -21.98
C GLU A 252 -21.56 5.18 -23.21
N ARG A 253 -21.72 3.85 -23.32
CA ARG A 253 -22.43 3.24 -24.45
C ARG A 253 -23.86 3.74 -24.54
N LEU A 254 -24.58 3.78 -23.42
CA LEU A 254 -25.97 4.24 -23.38
C LEU A 254 -26.07 5.71 -23.81
N LEU A 255 -25.18 6.57 -23.28
CA LEU A 255 -25.15 7.98 -23.67
C LEU A 255 -24.86 8.17 -25.16
N ARG A 256 -23.95 7.38 -25.74
CA ARG A 256 -23.67 7.41 -27.19
C ARG A 256 -24.85 6.93 -28.02
N GLU A 257 -25.55 5.88 -27.57
CA GLU A 257 -26.77 5.40 -28.23
C GLU A 257 -27.85 6.48 -28.29
N VAL A 258 -28.04 7.24 -27.20
CA VAL A 258 -29.09 8.27 -27.12
C VAL A 258 -28.67 9.57 -27.82
N THR A 259 -27.41 9.99 -27.67
CA THR A 259 -26.94 11.28 -28.19
C THR A 259 -26.39 11.23 -29.61
N GLY A 260 -26.08 10.03 -30.12
CA GLY A 260 -25.40 9.85 -31.41
C GLY A 260 -23.92 10.24 -31.40
N ASP A 261 -23.30 10.40 -30.23
CA ASP A 261 -21.90 10.82 -30.11
C ASP A 261 -20.92 9.75 -30.64
N THR A 262 -20.14 10.12 -31.65
CA THR A 262 -19.13 9.27 -32.32
C THR A 262 -17.69 9.69 -32.03
N LEU A 263 -17.49 10.69 -31.16
CA LEU A 263 -16.16 11.20 -30.83
C LEU A 263 -15.49 10.28 -29.80
N GLN A 264 -14.21 9.97 -30.01
CA GLN A 264 -13.43 9.18 -29.06
C GLN A 264 -13.28 9.91 -27.70
N ASN A 265 -12.98 9.14 -26.67
CA ASN A 265 -12.68 9.67 -25.35
C ASN A 265 -11.35 10.43 -25.37
N GLU A 266 -11.32 11.58 -24.71
CA GLU A 266 -10.12 12.41 -24.62
C GLU A 266 -9.11 11.80 -23.67
N VAL A 267 -7.82 12.00 -23.93
CA VAL A 267 -6.76 11.55 -23.03
C VAL A 267 -6.77 12.42 -21.78
N ALA A 268 -6.95 11.80 -20.62
CA ALA A 268 -6.80 12.49 -19.34
C ALA A 268 -5.32 12.48 -18.92
N THR A 269 -4.87 13.56 -18.29
CA THR A 269 -3.51 13.66 -17.77
C THR A 269 -3.54 14.07 -16.30
N ILE A 270 -2.97 13.23 -15.45
CA ILE A 270 -2.68 13.53 -14.05
C ILE A 270 -1.23 14.01 -13.97
N SER A 271 -1.06 15.27 -13.60
CA SER A 271 0.25 15.91 -13.45
C SER A 271 1.08 15.23 -12.36
N ALA A 272 2.40 15.16 -12.58
CA ALA A 272 3.32 14.70 -11.57
C ALA A 272 3.28 15.61 -10.32
N PRO A 273 3.36 15.05 -9.10
CA PRO A 273 3.42 15.85 -7.90
C PRO A 273 4.73 16.66 -7.85
N GLU A 274 4.63 17.94 -7.49
CA GLU A 274 5.79 18.77 -7.21
C GLU A 274 6.39 18.38 -5.85
N VAL A 275 7.62 17.87 -5.86
CA VAL A 275 8.30 17.41 -4.65
C VAL A 275 9.61 18.16 -4.40
N GLY A 276 9.89 18.42 -3.12
CA GLY A 276 11.14 19.01 -2.65
C GLY A 276 12.34 18.08 -2.87
N LYS A 277 13.56 18.59 -2.60
CA LYS A 277 14.81 17.85 -2.80
C LYS A 277 14.96 16.66 -1.86
N VAL A 278 14.54 16.81 -0.59
CA VAL A 278 14.59 15.73 0.41
C VAL A 278 13.65 14.62 0.00
N GLN A 279 12.39 14.94 -0.26
CA GLN A 279 11.43 13.98 -0.79
C GLN A 279 11.90 13.29 -2.09
N ARG A 280 12.58 13.99 -2.99
CA ARG A 280 13.15 13.39 -4.20
C ARG A 280 14.21 12.33 -3.89
N ALA A 281 15.06 12.56 -2.90
CA ALA A 281 16.04 11.58 -2.44
C ALA A 281 15.36 10.36 -1.82
N ILE A 282 14.30 10.57 -1.02
CA ILE A 282 13.49 9.49 -0.44
C ILE A 282 12.84 8.65 -1.54
N ASN A 283 12.23 9.30 -2.54
CA ASN A 283 11.63 8.61 -3.69
C ASN A 283 12.66 7.80 -4.48
N PHE A 284 13.86 8.33 -4.69
CA PHE A 284 14.93 7.59 -5.36
C PHE A 284 15.34 6.33 -4.57
N TYR A 285 15.48 6.46 -3.25
CA TYR A 285 15.77 5.30 -2.39
C TYR A 285 14.65 4.26 -2.46
N ALA A 286 13.38 4.68 -2.36
CA ALA A 286 12.24 3.80 -2.49
C ALA A 286 12.19 3.09 -3.85
N ASP A 287 12.50 3.80 -4.94
CA ASP A 287 12.58 3.21 -6.27
C ASP A 287 13.75 2.22 -6.38
N LEU A 288 14.89 2.52 -5.76
CA LEU A 288 16.01 1.57 -5.70
C LEU A 288 15.56 0.29 -5.01
N VAL A 289 15.01 0.39 -3.80
CA VAL A 289 14.60 -0.76 -2.95
C VAL A 289 13.44 -1.57 -3.59
N GLY A 290 12.40 -0.92 -4.10
CA GLY A 290 11.21 -1.58 -4.66
C GLY A 290 11.36 -2.10 -6.09
N THR A 291 12.43 -1.75 -6.80
CA THR A 291 12.67 -2.23 -8.16
C THR A 291 13.43 -3.55 -8.18
N LEU A 292 13.41 -4.19 -9.35
CA LEU A 292 14.21 -5.38 -9.62
C LEU A 292 15.71 -5.16 -9.34
N LEU A 293 16.21 -3.93 -9.55
CA LEU A 293 17.60 -3.58 -9.26
C LEU A 293 17.91 -3.72 -7.77
N GLY A 294 17.07 -3.17 -6.89
CA GLY A 294 17.22 -3.31 -5.44
C GLY A 294 17.20 -4.77 -5.02
N ILE A 295 16.26 -5.55 -5.53
CA ILE A 295 16.15 -6.98 -5.20
C ILE A 295 17.35 -7.78 -5.71
N CYS A 296 17.92 -7.41 -6.86
CA CYS A 296 19.17 -8.01 -7.33
C CYS A 296 20.35 -7.66 -6.43
N LEU A 297 20.49 -6.39 -6.03
CA LEU A 297 21.53 -5.94 -5.11
C LEU A 297 21.42 -6.65 -3.76
N LEU A 298 20.20 -6.73 -3.22
CA LEU A 298 19.86 -7.47 -2.01
C LEU A 298 20.30 -8.94 -2.10
N THR A 299 19.99 -9.59 -3.22
CA THR A 299 20.38 -10.99 -3.46
C THR A 299 21.90 -11.14 -3.48
N VAL A 300 22.63 -10.21 -4.12
CA VAL A 300 24.10 -10.23 -4.16
C VAL A 300 24.69 -10.08 -2.76
N VAL A 301 24.16 -9.17 -1.94
CA VAL A 301 24.61 -8.98 -0.55
C VAL A 301 24.38 -10.24 0.28
N LEU A 302 23.20 -10.85 0.19
CA LEU A 302 22.88 -12.10 0.89
C LEU A 302 23.80 -13.25 0.46
N VAL A 303 24.04 -13.40 -0.85
CA VAL A 303 24.94 -14.44 -1.37
C VAL A 303 26.37 -14.20 -0.90
N ALA A 304 26.86 -12.96 -0.95
CA ALA A 304 28.20 -12.62 -0.46
C ALA A 304 28.35 -12.94 1.03
N TRP A 305 27.33 -12.62 1.84
CA TRP A 305 27.32 -12.97 3.26
C TRP A 305 27.37 -14.50 3.48
N ILE A 306 26.58 -15.29 2.75
CA ILE A 306 26.64 -16.76 2.85
C ILE A 306 28.04 -17.28 2.45
N VAL A 307 28.63 -16.75 1.38
CA VAL A 307 29.92 -17.21 0.84
C VAL A 307 31.11 -16.85 1.73
N ILE A 308 31.05 -15.73 2.44
CA ILE A 308 32.12 -15.29 3.37
C ILE A 308 32.01 -16.01 4.72
N GLY A 309 30.80 -16.44 5.11
CA GLY A 309 30.55 -17.10 6.40
C GLY A 309 31.49 -18.26 6.76
N PRO A 310 31.88 -19.18 5.84
CA PRO A 310 32.85 -20.23 6.13
C PRO A 310 34.22 -19.70 6.54
N ILE A 311 34.66 -18.57 5.98
CA ILE A 311 35.95 -17.93 6.32
C ILE A 311 35.89 -17.35 7.74
N MET A 312 34.71 -16.86 8.14
CA MET A 312 34.44 -16.29 9.46
C MET A 312 33.90 -17.32 10.45
N SER A 313 33.98 -18.62 10.13
CA SER A 313 33.55 -19.76 10.96
C SER A 313 32.07 -19.78 11.38
N PHE A 314 31.22 -18.92 10.80
CA PHE A 314 29.81 -18.75 11.20
C PHE A 314 29.63 -18.63 12.73
N ASP A 315 30.51 -17.89 13.40
CA ASP A 315 30.40 -17.63 14.83
C ASP A 315 29.28 -16.62 15.15
N ALA A 316 28.94 -16.46 16.44
CA ALA A 316 27.87 -15.56 16.86
C ALA A 316 28.08 -14.11 16.40
N ASN A 317 29.35 -13.69 16.26
CA ASN A 317 29.72 -12.36 15.78
C ASN A 317 29.39 -12.20 14.28
N TRP A 318 29.67 -13.21 13.46
CA TRP A 318 29.28 -13.24 12.04
C TRP A 318 27.76 -13.20 11.82
N TRP A 319 27.03 -13.93 12.66
CA TRP A 319 25.57 -13.95 12.67
C TRP A 319 24.97 -12.61 13.12
N LEU A 320 25.48 -12.01 14.20
CA LEU A 320 25.05 -10.69 14.66
C LEU A 320 25.32 -9.56 13.64
N LEU A 321 26.32 -9.71 12.77
CA LEU A 321 26.65 -8.72 11.76
C LEU A 321 25.53 -8.56 10.72
N ILE A 322 24.87 -9.65 10.30
CA ILE A 322 23.73 -9.53 9.38
C ILE A 322 22.52 -8.91 10.08
N GLY A 323 22.28 -9.27 11.35
CA GLY A 323 21.24 -8.67 12.17
C GLY A 323 21.45 -7.16 12.35
N THR A 324 22.68 -6.73 12.58
CA THR A 324 23.06 -5.31 12.71
C THR A 324 22.78 -4.52 11.43
N TYR A 325 23.23 -5.03 10.29
CA TYR A 325 22.99 -4.40 9.00
C TYR A 325 21.50 -4.31 8.69
N ALA A 326 20.78 -5.42 8.86
CA ALA A 326 19.36 -5.50 8.61
C ALA A 326 18.55 -4.60 9.56
N GLY A 327 18.92 -4.52 10.84
CA GLY A 327 18.25 -3.62 11.80
C GLY A 327 18.39 -2.15 11.39
N LEU A 328 19.61 -1.71 11.04
CA LEU A 328 19.84 -0.32 10.62
C LEU A 328 19.11 0.02 9.31
N ILE A 329 19.16 -0.87 8.31
CA ILE A 329 18.49 -0.65 7.03
C ILE A 329 16.97 -0.79 7.17
N GLY A 330 16.48 -1.80 7.87
CA GLY A 330 15.07 -2.04 8.11
C GLY A 330 14.42 -0.86 8.82
N MET A 331 15.10 -0.26 9.81
CA MET A 331 14.62 0.99 10.40
C MET A 331 14.50 2.13 9.37
N ASN A 332 15.50 2.32 8.49
CA ASN A 332 15.40 3.31 7.41
C ASN A 332 14.26 2.98 6.44
N ASP A 333 14.10 1.72 6.07
CA ASP A 333 13.04 1.23 5.19
C ASP A 333 11.67 1.46 5.80
N GLY A 334 11.50 1.26 7.11
CA GLY A 334 10.28 1.58 7.85
C GLY A 334 9.89 3.07 7.75
N PHE A 335 10.85 3.98 7.92
CA PHE A 335 10.63 5.41 7.74
C PHE A 335 10.26 5.76 6.28
N VAL A 336 11.03 5.24 5.32
CA VAL A 336 10.82 5.51 3.89
C VAL A 336 9.48 4.96 3.41
N LEU A 337 9.16 3.71 3.75
CA LEU A 337 7.91 3.06 3.39
C LEU A 337 6.71 3.82 3.95
N ARG A 338 6.80 4.30 5.21
CA ARG A 338 5.72 5.08 5.81
C ARG A 338 5.53 6.44 5.13
N ASN A 339 6.62 7.13 4.80
CA ASN A 339 6.56 8.37 4.01
C ASN A 339 5.96 8.12 2.62
N LEU A 340 6.43 7.10 1.91
CA LEU A 340 5.98 6.73 0.57
C LEU A 340 4.48 6.41 0.55
N CYS A 341 4.00 5.55 1.46
CA CYS A 341 2.58 5.20 1.55
C CYS A 341 1.71 6.45 1.76
N ASN A 342 2.12 7.38 2.63
CA ASN A 342 1.34 8.60 2.87
C ASN A 342 1.23 9.50 1.64
N ILE A 343 2.32 9.62 0.86
CA ILE A 343 2.33 10.45 -0.35
C ILE A 343 1.48 9.82 -1.45
N CYS A 344 1.64 8.51 -1.68
CA CYS A 344 0.82 7.78 -2.65
C CYS A 344 -0.67 7.90 -2.32
N ASN A 345 -1.04 7.61 -1.06
CA ASN A 345 -2.43 7.65 -0.62
C ASN A 345 -3.01 9.07 -0.75
N ARG A 346 -2.31 10.12 -0.31
CA ARG A 346 -2.81 11.50 -0.45
C ARG A 346 -3.08 11.90 -1.90
N GLN A 347 -2.22 11.45 -2.82
CA GLN A 347 -2.42 11.71 -4.23
C GLN A 347 -3.63 10.94 -4.78
N GLU A 348 -3.78 9.67 -4.40
CA GLU A 348 -4.96 8.85 -4.72
C GLU A 348 -6.25 9.48 -4.20
N ASP A 349 -6.31 9.78 -2.90
CA ASP A 349 -7.46 10.40 -2.24
C ASP A 349 -7.88 11.69 -2.96
N THR A 350 -6.92 12.55 -3.31
CA THR A 350 -7.18 13.79 -4.05
C THR A 350 -7.87 13.54 -5.41
N GLN A 351 -7.50 12.48 -6.13
CA GLN A 351 -8.13 12.16 -7.41
C GLN A 351 -9.53 11.58 -7.23
N TYR A 352 -9.72 10.70 -6.24
CA TYR A 352 -11.04 10.12 -5.96
C TYR A 352 -12.03 11.16 -5.42
N ASP A 353 -11.60 12.03 -4.50
CA ASP A 353 -12.41 13.14 -3.97
C ASP A 353 -12.87 14.08 -5.10
N ARG A 354 -11.93 14.45 -5.99
CA ARG A 354 -12.23 15.26 -7.16
C ARG A 354 -13.25 14.56 -8.06
N ARG A 355 -13.10 13.27 -8.31
CA ARG A 355 -14.02 12.46 -9.15
C ARG A 355 -15.42 12.41 -8.55
N ILE A 356 -15.53 12.17 -7.24
CA ILE A 356 -16.81 12.15 -6.52
C ILE A 356 -17.51 13.51 -6.63
N LEU A 357 -16.77 14.61 -6.47
CA LEU A 357 -17.31 15.95 -6.61
C LEU A 357 -17.78 16.24 -8.05
N GLU A 358 -16.99 15.86 -9.05
CA GLU A 358 -17.36 16.03 -10.47
C GLU A 358 -18.59 15.19 -10.86
N ASP A 359 -18.74 14.00 -10.28
CA ASP A 359 -19.90 13.12 -10.49
C ASP A 359 -21.21 13.72 -10.00
N LYS A 360 -21.19 14.41 -8.85
CA LYS A 360 -22.33 15.22 -8.40
C LYS A 360 -22.70 16.28 -9.45
N GLY A 361 -21.70 16.90 -10.07
CA GLY A 361 -21.88 17.83 -11.18
C GLY A 361 -22.53 17.20 -12.41
N LEU A 362 -22.19 15.95 -12.75
CA LEU A 362 -22.82 15.24 -13.88
C LEU A 362 -24.31 14.98 -13.64
N ALA A 363 -24.67 14.55 -12.42
CA ALA A 363 -26.05 14.30 -12.05
C ALA A 363 -26.92 15.57 -12.10
N ALA A 364 -26.35 16.73 -11.77
CA ALA A 364 -27.03 18.03 -11.83
C ALA A 364 -27.40 18.46 -13.26
N ILE A 365 -26.61 18.08 -14.28
CA ILE A 365 -26.85 18.48 -15.69
C ILE A 365 -28.23 18.04 -16.20
N ILE A 366 -28.70 16.87 -15.76
CA ILE A 366 -29.98 16.29 -16.20
C ILE A 366 -31.13 16.55 -15.21
N GLY A 367 -30.94 17.45 -14.24
CA GLY A 367 -31.94 17.82 -13.25
C GLY A 367 -32.01 16.86 -12.06
N GLY A 368 -30.89 16.23 -11.72
CA GLY A 368 -30.76 15.49 -10.47
C GLY A 368 -30.83 16.37 -9.26
N ASP A 369 -31.51 15.89 -8.23
CA ASP A 369 -31.31 16.43 -6.89
C ASP A 369 -29.86 16.13 -6.50
N SER A 370 -29.06 17.18 -6.33
CA SER A 370 -27.76 17.07 -5.68
C SER A 370 -28.06 16.86 -4.21
N GLY A 371 -28.35 15.62 -3.83
CA GLY A 371 -28.60 15.27 -2.44
C GLY A 371 -27.40 15.72 -1.61
N ASP A 372 -27.59 16.80 -0.86
CA ASP A 372 -26.69 17.26 0.18
C ASP A 372 -26.78 16.27 1.35
N GLU A 373 -26.33 15.04 1.15
CA GLU A 373 -25.88 14.21 2.26
C GLU A 373 -24.42 14.57 2.54
N GLU A 374 -24.21 15.77 3.09
CA GLU A 374 -23.07 16.01 3.98
C GLU A 374 -23.31 15.22 5.26
N THR A 375 -23.17 13.90 5.18
CA THR A 375 -23.01 13.09 6.38
C THR A 375 -21.57 13.29 6.82
N ALA A 376 -21.29 14.44 7.43
CA ALA A 376 -20.07 14.66 8.20
C ALA A 376 -20.07 13.67 9.36
N GLN A 377 -19.66 12.42 9.08
CA GLN A 377 -19.42 11.43 10.11
C GLN A 377 -18.36 12.04 11.03
N THR A 378 -18.76 12.31 12.27
CA THR A 378 -17.84 12.76 13.30
C THR A 378 -16.76 11.71 13.46
N THR A 379 -15.58 12.00 12.91
CA THR A 379 -14.44 11.09 12.96
C THR A 379 -14.13 10.83 14.44
N ARG A 380 -14.21 9.56 14.84
CA ARG A 380 -13.95 9.15 16.22
C ARG A 380 -12.54 9.58 16.66
N LEU A 381 -12.37 9.88 17.95
CA LEU A 381 -11.13 10.46 18.50
C LEU A 381 -9.89 9.56 18.31
N ASP A 382 -10.08 8.25 18.42
CA ASP A 382 -9.09 7.21 18.16
C ASP A 382 -8.58 7.24 16.71
N VAL A 383 -9.49 7.41 15.75
CA VAL A 383 -9.15 7.54 14.33
C VAL A 383 -8.40 8.84 14.07
N ARG A 384 -8.83 9.95 14.67
CA ARG A 384 -8.14 11.24 14.56
C ARG A 384 -6.71 11.19 15.11
N PHE A 385 -6.53 10.57 16.27
CA PHE A 385 -5.20 10.38 16.85
C PHE A 385 -4.32 9.52 15.94
N SER A 386 -4.86 8.43 15.41
CA SER A 386 -4.15 7.53 14.49
C SER A 386 -3.72 8.25 13.20
N ILE A 387 -4.58 9.10 12.63
CA ILE A 387 -4.27 9.94 11.47
C ILE A 387 -3.17 10.95 11.81
N ALA A 388 -3.26 11.62 12.97
CA ALA A 388 -2.27 12.59 13.39
C ALA A 388 -0.88 11.95 13.60
N MET A 389 -0.83 10.81 14.30
CA MET A 389 0.39 10.02 14.49
C MET A 389 0.95 9.55 13.14
N GLY A 390 0.07 9.05 12.26
CA GLY A 390 0.44 8.61 10.93
C GLY A 390 1.00 9.71 10.04
N ASN A 391 0.49 10.95 10.17
CA ASN A 391 0.98 12.14 9.45
C ASN A 391 2.34 12.59 9.98
N PHE A 392 2.55 12.56 11.30
CA PHE A 392 3.84 12.90 11.90
C PHE A 392 4.93 11.89 11.50
N CYS A 393 4.64 10.59 11.62
CA CYS A 393 5.59 9.52 11.32
C CYS A 393 5.95 9.45 9.83
N SER A 394 5.09 9.93 8.94
CA SER A 394 5.31 9.90 7.48
C SER A 394 5.99 11.17 6.95
N HIS A 395 6.33 12.14 7.79
CA HIS A 395 6.97 13.37 7.35
C HIS A 395 8.41 13.14 6.88
N GLU A 396 8.87 13.86 5.84
CA GLU A 396 10.23 13.70 5.28
C GLU A 396 11.35 13.92 6.33
N TYR A 397 11.18 14.91 7.23
CA TYR A 397 12.08 15.14 8.36
C TYR A 397 12.18 13.96 9.34
N THR A 398 11.14 13.14 9.46
CA THR A 398 11.16 11.94 10.29
C THR A 398 12.12 10.90 9.69
N VAL A 399 12.16 10.79 8.35
CA VAL A 399 13.15 9.97 7.64
C VAL A 399 14.57 10.50 7.86
N VAL A 400 14.77 11.82 7.76
CA VAL A 400 16.08 12.45 8.02
C VAL A 400 16.54 12.20 9.46
N ALA A 401 15.63 12.32 10.43
CA ALA A 401 15.92 12.00 11.83
C ALA A 401 16.34 10.54 11.99
N GLY A 402 15.67 9.60 11.30
CA GLY A 402 16.07 8.19 11.24
C GLY A 402 17.51 8.00 10.76
N VAL A 403 17.90 8.67 9.67
CA VAL A 403 19.29 8.63 9.17
C VAL A 403 20.28 9.19 10.19
N VAL A 404 19.95 10.27 10.88
CA VAL A 404 20.79 10.83 11.96
C VAL A 404 20.96 9.83 13.10
N VAL A 405 19.89 9.12 13.49
CA VAL A 405 19.95 8.05 14.50
C VAL A 405 20.85 6.92 14.03
N ILE A 406 20.75 6.47 12.78
CA ILE A 406 21.62 5.43 12.20
C ILE A 406 23.10 5.85 12.29
N ILE A 407 23.43 7.09 11.92
CA ILE A 407 24.80 7.60 12.01
C ILE A 407 25.28 7.58 13.46
N ALA A 408 24.45 8.03 14.41
CA ALA A 408 24.80 8.02 15.83
C ALA A 408 25.03 6.60 16.36
N LEU A 409 24.23 5.62 15.94
CA LEU A 409 24.40 4.21 16.30
C LEU A 409 25.70 3.64 15.74
N ILE A 410 25.99 3.87 14.46
CA ILE A 410 27.25 3.43 13.82
C ILE A 410 28.47 4.04 14.50
N LEU A 411 28.43 5.34 14.84
CA LEU A 411 29.50 6.00 15.58
C LEU A 411 29.69 5.36 16.96
N THR A 412 28.60 5.06 17.66
CA THR A 412 28.63 4.40 18.97
C THR A 412 29.23 3.00 18.88
N ALA A 413 28.78 2.17 17.93
CA ALA A 413 29.35 0.84 17.72
C ALA A 413 30.83 0.89 17.31
N SER A 414 31.22 1.88 16.51
CA SER A 414 32.62 2.09 16.11
C SER A 414 33.51 2.47 17.31
N LEU A 415 33.02 3.33 18.21
CA LEU A 415 33.70 3.65 19.47
C LEU A 415 33.82 2.43 20.39
N MET A 416 32.87 1.51 20.31
CA MET A 416 32.88 0.23 21.03
C MET A 416 33.64 -0.88 20.27
N HIS A 417 34.37 -0.53 19.22
CA HIS A 417 35.15 -1.45 18.38
C HIS A 417 34.34 -2.64 17.83
N TRP A 418 33.06 -2.41 17.52
CA TRP A 418 32.15 -3.45 17.00
C TRP A 418 32.07 -4.70 17.88
N SER A 419 32.18 -4.52 19.20
CA SER A 419 31.90 -5.58 20.18
C SER A 419 30.46 -6.11 20.05
N GLU A 420 30.17 -7.27 20.64
CA GLU A 420 28.82 -7.86 20.66
C GLU A 420 27.77 -6.85 21.16
N LEU A 421 28.07 -6.14 22.24
CA LEU A 421 27.22 -5.08 22.76
C LEU A 421 27.06 -3.91 21.78
N GLY A 422 28.13 -3.51 21.09
CA GLY A 422 28.07 -2.46 20.07
C GLY A 422 27.17 -2.84 18.88
N GLN A 423 27.18 -4.11 18.47
CA GLN A 423 26.31 -4.65 17.43
C GLN A 423 24.85 -4.75 17.89
N ILE A 424 24.62 -5.25 19.10
CA ILE A 424 23.28 -5.32 19.70
C ILE A 424 22.64 -3.93 19.82
N ILE A 425 23.40 -2.90 20.19
CA ILE A 425 22.93 -1.50 20.22
C ILE A 425 22.56 -0.99 18.82
N CYS A 426 23.17 -1.52 17.76
CA CYS A 426 22.79 -1.21 16.39
C CYS A 426 21.66 -2.10 15.84
N ASN A 427 21.18 -3.08 16.59
CA ASN A 427 20.10 -3.98 16.17
C ASN A 427 18.81 -3.73 16.96
N VAL A 428 18.88 -3.69 18.30
CA VAL A 428 17.70 -3.65 19.18
C VAL A 428 16.90 -2.34 19.06
N PRO A 429 17.49 -1.13 19.23
CA PRO A 429 16.75 0.11 19.05
C PRO A 429 16.15 0.25 17.63
N PRO A 430 16.89 -0.05 16.55
CA PRO A 430 16.32 -0.08 15.21
C PRO A 430 15.14 -1.05 15.06
N SER A 431 15.24 -2.29 15.56
CA SER A 431 14.15 -3.28 15.54
C SER A 431 12.90 -2.81 16.29
N ILE A 432 13.08 -2.12 17.43
CA ILE A 432 11.97 -1.50 18.18
C ILE A 432 11.30 -0.41 17.34
N ILE A 433 12.08 0.51 16.77
CA ILE A 433 11.56 1.62 15.97
C ILE A 433 10.84 1.08 14.74
N GLU A 434 11.46 0.16 14.01
CA GLU A 434 10.88 -0.50 12.86
C GLU A 434 9.56 -1.21 13.22
N SER A 435 9.51 -1.94 14.35
CA SER A 435 8.30 -2.62 14.81
C SER A 435 7.15 -1.64 15.02
N PHE A 436 7.45 -0.49 15.64
CA PHE A 436 6.50 0.59 15.80
C PHE A 436 6.02 1.13 14.44
N PHE A 437 6.93 1.38 13.49
CA PHE A 437 6.57 1.82 12.16
C PHE A 437 5.70 0.81 11.41
N THR A 438 5.95 -0.49 11.56
CA THR A 438 5.13 -1.55 10.99
C THR A 438 3.71 -1.56 11.56
N LEU A 439 3.54 -1.32 12.87
CA LEU A 439 2.20 -1.13 13.47
C LEU A 439 1.49 0.08 12.87
N ILE A 440 2.16 1.22 12.75
CA ILE A 440 1.59 2.44 12.15
C ILE A 440 1.28 2.24 10.66
N LEU A 441 2.07 1.43 9.95
CA LEU A 441 1.80 1.04 8.57
C LEU A 441 0.53 0.18 8.45
N ILE A 442 0.32 -0.76 9.37
CA ILE A 442 -0.92 -1.54 9.45
C ILE A 442 -2.12 -0.61 9.70
N THR A 443 -2.03 0.29 10.68
CA THR A 443 -3.07 1.30 10.96
C THR A 443 -3.40 2.13 9.72
N GLY A 444 -2.37 2.69 9.07
CA GLY A 444 -2.56 3.50 7.88
C GLY A 444 -3.11 2.73 6.69
N HIS A 445 -2.75 1.45 6.54
CA HIS A 445 -3.31 0.59 5.51
C HIS A 445 -4.79 0.31 5.75
N ASN A 446 -5.20 -0.03 6.97
CA ASN A 446 -6.60 -0.30 7.29
C ASN A 446 -7.49 0.93 7.04
N ILE A 447 -7.07 2.11 7.50
CA ILE A 447 -7.81 3.37 7.29
C ILE A 447 -7.91 3.70 5.80
N GLY A 448 -6.79 3.62 5.06
CA GLY A 448 -6.78 3.90 3.62
C GLY A 448 -7.55 2.88 2.80
N ASP A 449 -7.63 1.63 3.23
CA ASP A 449 -8.45 0.62 2.56
C ASP A 449 -9.94 0.88 2.76
N GLU A 450 -10.38 1.16 4.00
CA GLU A 450 -11.76 1.49 4.30
C GLU A 450 -12.24 2.71 3.50
N GLN A 451 -11.42 3.76 3.44
CA GLN A 451 -11.71 4.96 2.65
C GLN A 451 -11.84 4.64 1.16
N ARG A 452 -10.87 3.94 0.57
CA ARG A 452 -10.91 3.60 -0.87
C ARG A 452 -12.12 2.75 -1.24
N ARG A 453 -12.53 1.82 -0.37
CA ARG A 453 -13.76 1.03 -0.58
C ARG A 453 -15.00 1.94 -0.61
N ALA A 454 -15.09 2.88 0.33
CA ALA A 454 -16.19 3.84 0.39
C ALA A 454 -16.24 4.74 -0.85
N ASP A 455 -15.07 5.20 -1.33
CA ASP A 455 -14.96 6.05 -2.52
C ASP A 455 -15.40 5.32 -3.78
N LEU A 456 -14.88 4.10 -4.01
CA LEU A 456 -15.28 3.26 -5.15
C LEU A 456 -16.78 2.92 -5.12
N GLN A 457 -17.33 2.63 -3.94
CA GLN A 457 -18.76 2.39 -3.77
C GLN A 457 -19.59 3.64 -4.10
N THR A 458 -19.12 4.82 -3.71
CA THR A 458 -19.78 6.10 -4.01
C THR A 458 -19.79 6.39 -5.50
N ILE A 459 -18.65 6.22 -6.17
CA ILE A 459 -18.52 6.38 -7.63
C ILE A 459 -19.42 5.39 -8.35
N TYR A 460 -19.41 4.11 -7.96
CA TYR A 460 -20.26 3.07 -8.54
C TYR A 460 -21.75 3.41 -8.44
N ARG A 461 -22.23 3.81 -7.25
CA ARG A 461 -23.62 4.21 -7.04
C ARG A 461 -23.99 5.40 -7.90
N SER A 462 -23.12 6.39 -8.01
CA SER A 462 -23.33 7.55 -8.88
C SER A 462 -23.48 7.14 -10.35
N ARG A 463 -22.66 6.19 -10.84
CA ARG A 463 -22.81 5.65 -12.21
C ARG A 463 -24.14 4.95 -12.42
N LEU A 464 -24.57 4.10 -11.49
CA LEU A 464 -25.86 3.40 -11.60
C LEU A 464 -27.04 4.40 -11.61
N GLU A 465 -26.96 5.46 -10.82
CA GLU A 465 -27.98 6.51 -10.82
C GLU A 465 -28.03 7.25 -12.16
N LEU A 466 -26.88 7.59 -12.74
CA LEU A 466 -26.82 8.20 -14.06
C LEU A 466 -27.39 7.27 -15.13
N ILE A 467 -27.05 5.97 -15.11
CA ILE A 467 -27.60 4.98 -16.05
C ILE A 467 -29.13 4.96 -15.95
N SER A 468 -29.67 4.79 -14.74
CA SER A 468 -31.13 4.76 -14.49
C SER A 468 -31.85 5.96 -15.09
N ARG A 469 -31.27 7.16 -14.95
CA ARG A 469 -31.86 8.40 -15.47
C ARG A 469 -31.73 8.56 -16.99
N VAL A 470 -30.66 8.05 -17.58
CA VAL A 470 -30.51 8.07 -19.04
C VAL A 470 -31.42 7.02 -19.67
N GLU A 471 -31.60 5.85 -19.05
CA GLU A 471 -32.56 4.84 -19.50
C GLU A 471 -34.00 5.37 -19.45
N SER A 472 -34.37 6.11 -18.39
CA SER A 472 -35.68 6.76 -18.34
C SER A 472 -35.85 7.85 -19.41
N TRP A 473 -34.76 8.41 -19.96
CA TRP A 473 -34.83 9.34 -21.09
C TRP A 473 -35.07 8.62 -22.43
N ARG A 474 -34.74 7.33 -22.51
CA ARG A 474 -34.94 6.50 -23.71
C ARG A 474 -36.36 5.92 -23.79
N ALA A 475 -36.97 5.63 -22.64
CA ALA A 475 -38.33 5.10 -22.50
C ALA A 475 -39.39 6.16 -22.82
#